data_AF-A0A3B9JDR4-F1
#
_entry.id   AF-A0A3B9JDR4-F1
#
_cell.length_a   1.000
_cell.length_b   1.000
_cell.length_c   1.000
_cell.angle_alpha   90.00
_cell.angle_beta   90.00
_cell.angle_gamma   90.00
#
_symmetry.space_group_name_H-M   'P 1'
#
loop_
_entity.id
_entity.type
_entity.pdbx_description
1 polymer ?
#
loop_
_entity_poly.entity_id
_entity_poly.type
_entity_poly.pdbx_seq_one_letter_code
_entity_poly.pdbx_strand_id
1 'polypeptide(L)'
;MREIALHLLDIAENSVAAQGRNIRIEVHEDLQSDRLWACVEDDGRGMSPEIAQQVLDPFYTTRTTRKVGLGIPLLKLAAEMSAGGLELVSEQGKGTRLEVSFRHSHIDRMPLGDLASTFLALLISYPKIHWLFTYRTTQANGQSDEFAFDDVELKAELGDLPMTEPEILGFVRGMLEEGVGAIKSKT
;
A
#
# COMPACT_ATOMS: atom_id res chain seq x y z
N MET A 1 -4.77 -9.82 -14.82
CA MET A 1 -3.86 -10.28 -13.75
C MET A 1 -4.09 -9.35 -12.57
N ARG A 2 -4.24 -9.84 -11.33
CA ARG A 2 -4.36 -8.92 -10.18
C ARG A 2 -2.98 -8.32 -9.88
N GLU A 3 -2.94 -7.02 -9.64
CA GLU A 3 -1.71 -6.24 -9.44
C GLU A 3 -1.45 -6.05 -7.95
N ILE A 4 -0.18 -5.89 -7.57
CA ILE A 4 0.21 -5.65 -6.17
C ILE A 4 -0.42 -4.34 -5.67
N ALA A 5 -0.46 -3.29 -6.49
CA ALA A 5 -1.12 -2.02 -6.16
C ALA A 5 -2.57 -2.21 -5.71
N LEU A 6 -3.35 -3.07 -6.38
CA LEU A 6 -4.74 -3.33 -6.00
C LEU A 6 -4.86 -4.07 -4.65
N HIS A 7 -3.88 -4.90 -4.30
CA HIS A 7 -3.82 -5.49 -2.97
C HIS A 7 -3.49 -4.44 -1.90
N LEU A 8 -2.60 -3.48 -2.20
CA LEU A 8 -2.31 -2.36 -1.29
C LEU A 8 -3.54 -1.48 -1.09
N LEU A 9 -4.33 -1.23 -2.14
CA LEU A 9 -5.62 -0.55 -2.05
C LEU A 9 -6.56 -1.26 -1.07
N ASP A 10 -6.79 -2.57 -1.28
CA ASP A 10 -7.67 -3.38 -0.42
C ASP A 10 -7.22 -3.35 1.05
N ILE A 11 -5.90 -3.38 1.31
CA ILE A 11 -5.34 -3.35 2.67
C ILE A 11 -5.53 -1.96 3.28
N ALA A 12 -5.25 -0.89 2.54
CA ALA A 12 -5.45 0.48 2.99
C ALA A 12 -6.94 0.77 3.30
N GLU A 13 -7.87 0.26 2.50
CA GLU A 13 -9.31 0.34 2.81
C GLU A 13 -9.67 -0.40 4.11
N ASN A 14 -9.01 -1.52 4.42
CA ASN A 14 -9.20 -2.22 5.69
C ASN A 14 -8.67 -1.39 6.86
N SER A 15 -7.56 -0.68 6.70
CA SER A 15 -7.02 0.26 7.69
C SER A 15 -7.99 1.42 7.95
N VAL A 16 -8.61 1.99 6.90
CA VAL A 16 -9.68 2.98 7.06
C VAL A 16 -10.90 2.40 7.81
N ALA A 17 -11.32 1.18 7.44
CA ALA A 17 -12.42 0.49 8.13
C ALA A 17 -12.08 0.15 9.59
N ALA A 18 -10.80 -0.01 9.92
CA ALA A 18 -10.27 -0.16 11.27
C ALA A 18 -10.17 1.17 12.03
N GLN A 19 -10.68 2.27 11.46
CA GLN A 19 -10.65 3.62 12.03
C GLN A 19 -9.24 4.20 12.18
N GLY A 20 -8.29 3.73 11.37
CA GLY A 20 -7.00 4.40 11.20
C GLY A 20 -7.21 5.82 10.69
N ARG A 21 -6.37 6.74 11.15
CA ARG A 21 -6.35 8.16 10.75
C ARG A 21 -5.04 8.55 10.09
N ASN A 22 -3.96 7.83 10.41
CA ASN A 22 -2.65 7.97 9.81
C ASN A 22 -2.33 6.64 9.14
N ILE A 23 -2.32 6.63 7.81
CA ILE A 23 -2.05 5.41 7.03
C ILE A 23 -0.84 5.68 6.14
N ARG A 24 0.17 4.81 6.28
CA ARG A 24 1.39 4.84 5.49
C ARG A 24 1.41 3.66 4.53
N ILE A 25 1.74 3.94 3.27
CA ILE A 25 2.01 2.93 2.24
C ILE A 25 3.46 3.10 1.76
N GLU A 26 4.24 2.03 1.85
CA GLU A 26 5.62 2.03 1.39
C GLU A 26 5.82 0.93 0.36
N VAL A 27 6.56 1.22 -0.71
CA VAL A 27 6.94 0.25 -1.72
C VAL A 27 8.43 0.42 -2.03
N HIS A 28 9.16 -0.69 -2.06
CA HIS A 28 10.58 -0.71 -2.37
C HIS A 28 10.90 -1.80 -3.40
N GLU A 29 11.36 -1.39 -4.58
CA GLU A 29 11.95 -2.27 -5.59
C GLU A 29 13.48 -2.27 -5.45
N ASP A 30 14.04 -3.35 -4.95
CA ASP A 30 15.47 -3.51 -4.78
C ASP A 30 16.03 -4.55 -5.78
N LEU A 31 16.59 -4.05 -6.88
CA LEU A 31 17.26 -4.88 -7.88
C LEU A 31 18.60 -5.42 -7.40
N GLN A 32 19.23 -4.80 -6.39
CA GLN A 32 20.50 -5.27 -5.84
C GLN A 32 20.31 -6.57 -5.05
N SER A 33 19.23 -6.65 -4.27
CA SER A 33 18.86 -7.85 -3.50
C SER A 33 17.82 -8.74 -4.18
N ASP A 34 17.40 -8.40 -5.41
CA ASP A 34 16.34 -9.09 -6.18
C ASP A 34 15.03 -9.21 -5.38
N ARG A 35 14.61 -8.11 -4.75
CA ARG A 35 13.47 -8.08 -3.82
C ARG A 35 12.52 -6.94 -4.15
N LEU A 36 11.24 -7.25 -4.24
CA LEU A 36 10.17 -6.26 -4.14
C LEU A 36 9.54 -6.38 -2.76
N TRP A 37 9.43 -5.27 -2.04
CA TRP A 37 8.77 -5.20 -0.73
C TRP A 37 7.71 -4.11 -0.75
N ALA A 38 6.61 -4.34 -0.05
CA ALA A 38 5.59 -3.34 0.18
C ALA A 38 5.02 -3.47 1.59
N CYS A 39 4.59 -2.35 2.15
CA CYS A 39 4.04 -2.26 3.51
C CYS A 39 2.85 -1.32 3.54
N VAL A 40 1.85 -1.69 4.35
CA VAL A 40 0.79 -0.79 4.79
C VAL A 40 0.79 -0.79 6.31
N GLU A 41 0.89 0.40 6.90
CA GLU A 41 0.88 0.63 8.34
C GLU A 41 -0.23 1.63 8.69
N ASP A 42 -0.99 1.34 9.74
CA ASP A 42 -2.04 2.21 10.25
C ASP A 42 -2.05 2.29 11.78
N ASP A 43 -2.69 3.34 12.29
CA ASP A 43 -2.93 3.59 13.72
C ASP A 43 -4.38 3.27 14.14
N GLY A 44 -5.04 2.36 13.44
CA GLY A 44 -6.42 1.96 13.71
C GLY A 44 -6.59 1.15 14.99
N ARG A 45 -7.77 0.53 15.14
CA ARG A 45 -8.11 -0.27 16.33
C ARG A 45 -7.21 -1.49 16.56
N GLY A 46 -6.43 -1.90 15.56
CA GLY A 46 -5.63 -3.11 15.59
C GLY A 46 -6.41 -4.40 15.85
N MET A 47 -5.70 -5.47 16.16
CA MET A 47 -6.25 -6.82 16.36
C MET A 47 -5.61 -7.46 17.60
N SER A 48 -6.35 -8.37 18.24
CA SER A 48 -5.75 -9.26 19.23
C SER A 48 -4.83 -10.28 18.53
N PRO A 49 -3.87 -10.90 19.24
CA PRO A 49 -2.99 -11.91 18.66
C PRO A 49 -3.75 -13.06 17.99
N GLU A 50 -4.89 -13.47 18.55
CA GLU A 50 -5.73 -14.53 18.01
C GLU A 50 -6.37 -14.12 16.68
N ILE A 51 -6.91 -12.89 16.61
CA ILE A 51 -7.50 -12.36 15.38
C ILE A 51 -6.41 -12.17 14.32
N ALA A 52 -5.24 -11.65 14.68
CA ALA A 52 -4.14 -11.44 13.76
C ALA A 52 -3.69 -12.75 13.08
N GLN A 53 -3.66 -13.87 13.83
CA GLN A 53 -3.39 -15.19 13.25
C GLN A 53 -4.52 -15.66 12.34
N GLN A 54 -5.77 -15.42 12.74
CA GLN A 54 -6.94 -15.82 11.96
C GLN A 54 -7.09 -15.05 10.64
N VAL A 55 -6.67 -13.78 10.55
CA VAL A 55 -6.78 -12.98 9.31
C VAL A 55 -5.88 -13.52 8.19
N LEU A 56 -4.90 -14.36 8.51
CA LEU A 56 -4.09 -15.08 7.52
C LEU A 56 -4.78 -16.36 7.00
N ASP A 57 -5.87 -16.80 7.62
CA ASP A 57 -6.67 -17.96 7.20
C ASP A 57 -7.63 -17.56 6.06
N PRO A 58 -7.57 -18.21 4.88
CA PRO A 58 -8.49 -17.98 3.76
C PRO A 58 -9.98 -18.02 4.13
N PHE A 59 -10.36 -18.79 5.13
CA PHE A 59 -11.76 -19.01 5.51
C PHE A 59 -12.26 -18.06 6.60
N TYR A 60 -11.38 -17.21 7.16
CA TYR A 60 -11.75 -16.26 8.18
C TYR A 60 -12.09 -14.89 7.58
N THR A 61 -13.21 -14.32 7.98
CA THR A 61 -13.54 -12.92 7.68
C THR A 61 -14.49 -12.34 8.71
N THR A 62 -14.30 -11.06 9.03
CA THR A 62 -15.20 -10.28 9.88
C THR A 62 -16.21 -9.47 9.06
N ARG A 63 -16.11 -9.45 7.73
CA ARG A 63 -17.06 -8.77 6.84
C ARG A 63 -18.32 -9.63 6.67
N THR A 64 -19.49 -9.06 6.91
CA THR A 64 -20.79 -9.75 6.72
C THR A 64 -21.25 -9.78 5.26
N THR A 65 -20.70 -8.91 4.41
CA THR A 65 -21.09 -8.76 3.00
C THR A 65 -20.36 -9.70 2.04
N ARG A 66 -19.20 -10.25 2.43
CA ARG A 66 -18.48 -11.29 1.69
C ARG A 66 -18.27 -12.49 2.61
N LYS A 67 -18.60 -13.69 2.13
CA LYS A 67 -18.45 -14.94 2.90
C LYS A 67 -17.00 -15.40 3.08
N VAL A 68 -16.02 -14.75 2.44
CA VAL A 68 -14.62 -15.18 2.44
C VAL A 68 -13.68 -13.97 2.48
N GLY A 69 -12.65 -14.03 3.33
CA GLY A 69 -11.66 -12.99 3.57
C GLY A 69 -10.42 -13.12 2.70
N LEU A 70 -10.58 -13.36 1.40
CA LEU A 70 -9.49 -13.83 0.53
C LEU A 70 -8.37 -12.82 0.24
N GLY A 71 -8.51 -11.54 0.58
CA GLY A 71 -7.55 -10.49 0.18
C GLY A 71 -6.12 -10.78 0.67
N ILE A 72 -5.93 -10.81 1.98
CA ILE A 72 -4.63 -11.04 2.63
C ILE A 72 -4.13 -12.48 2.42
N PRO A 73 -4.96 -13.54 2.57
CA PRO A 73 -4.51 -14.91 2.34
C PRO A 73 -4.06 -15.19 0.90
N LEU A 74 -4.73 -14.64 -0.12
CA LEU A 74 -4.28 -14.78 -1.51
C LEU A 74 -2.98 -14.01 -1.78
N LEU A 75 -2.82 -12.82 -1.18
CA LEU A 75 -1.58 -12.06 -1.29
C LEU A 75 -0.41 -12.83 -0.66
N LYS A 76 -0.62 -13.42 0.52
CA LYS A 76 0.37 -14.28 1.19
C LYS A 76 0.77 -15.46 0.31
N LEU A 77 -0.21 -16.19 -0.24
CA LEU A 77 0.06 -17.32 -1.12
C LEU A 77 0.87 -16.91 -2.36
N ALA A 78 0.49 -15.79 -2.99
CA ALA A 78 1.22 -15.27 -4.16
C ALA A 78 2.67 -14.87 -3.82
N ALA A 79 2.89 -14.29 -2.64
CA ALA A 79 4.22 -13.96 -2.13
C ALA A 79 5.07 -15.20 -1.90
N GLU A 80 4.54 -16.20 -1.19
CA GLU A 80 5.23 -17.48 -0.93
C GLU A 80 5.55 -18.23 -2.23
N MET A 81 4.61 -18.26 -3.19
CA MET A 81 4.82 -18.86 -4.51
C MET A 81 5.87 -18.12 -5.35
N SER A 82 6.16 -16.86 -5.03
CA SER A 82 7.15 -16.03 -5.71
C SER A 82 8.44 -15.86 -4.91
N ALA A 83 8.77 -16.86 -4.07
CA ALA A 83 9.96 -16.88 -3.21
C ALA A 83 10.09 -15.66 -2.27
N GLY A 84 8.95 -15.16 -1.79
CA GLY A 84 8.87 -14.12 -0.76
C GLY A 84 8.01 -14.55 0.42
N GLY A 85 7.31 -13.62 1.05
CA GLY A 85 6.49 -13.88 2.23
C GLY A 85 5.64 -12.70 2.64
N LEU A 86 4.74 -12.92 3.60
CA LEU A 86 3.89 -11.88 4.18
C LEU A 86 3.94 -11.98 5.71
N GLU A 87 4.16 -10.83 6.35
CA GLU A 87 4.16 -10.67 7.80
C GLU A 87 3.09 -9.66 8.21
N LEU A 88 2.42 -9.94 9.33
CA LEU A 88 1.40 -9.06 9.88
C LEU A 88 1.63 -8.94 11.38
N VAL A 89 1.84 -7.71 11.83
CA VAL A 89 1.97 -7.36 13.24
C VAL A 89 0.82 -6.42 13.58
N SER A 90 0.06 -6.73 14.62
CA SER A 90 -1.01 -5.86 15.07
C SER A 90 -1.20 -5.99 16.57
N GLU A 91 -1.50 -4.86 17.20
CA GLU A 91 -1.81 -4.80 18.61
C GLU A 91 -3.09 -3.99 18.81
N GLN A 92 -3.98 -4.51 19.65
CA GLN A 92 -5.26 -3.87 19.95
C GLN A 92 -5.05 -2.46 20.50
N GLY A 93 -5.67 -1.47 19.83
CA GLY A 93 -5.58 -0.06 20.16
C GLY A 93 -4.31 0.67 19.67
N LYS A 94 -3.37 -0.03 19.01
CA LYS A 94 -2.16 0.59 18.44
C LYS A 94 -2.10 0.59 16.91
N GLY A 95 -2.86 -0.29 16.27
CA GLY A 95 -2.93 -0.38 14.81
C GLY A 95 -2.39 -1.68 14.24
N THR A 96 -2.09 -1.66 12.95
CA THR A 96 -1.65 -2.82 12.18
C THR A 96 -0.55 -2.44 11.21
N ARG A 97 0.47 -3.29 11.10
CA ARG A 97 1.52 -3.22 10.08
C ARG A 97 1.54 -4.54 9.31
N LEU A 98 1.32 -4.47 8.01
CA LEU A 98 1.35 -5.61 7.11
C LEU A 98 2.43 -5.38 6.06
N GLU A 99 3.35 -6.33 5.98
CA GLU A 99 4.44 -6.32 5.02
C GLU A 99 4.34 -7.53 4.09
N VAL A 100 4.60 -7.31 2.82
CA VAL A 100 4.70 -8.36 1.82
C VAL A 100 5.97 -8.19 1.02
N SER A 101 6.61 -9.30 0.67
CA SER A 101 7.76 -9.31 -0.21
C SER A 101 7.69 -10.41 -1.25
N PHE A 102 8.40 -10.21 -2.35
CA PHE A 102 8.51 -11.11 -3.49
C PHE A 102 9.95 -11.08 -3.98
N ARG A 103 10.44 -12.17 -4.57
CA ARG A 103 11.64 -12.09 -5.40
C ARG A 103 11.31 -11.28 -6.66
N HIS A 104 12.03 -10.19 -6.92
CA HIS A 104 11.69 -9.20 -7.96
C HIS A 104 11.64 -9.84 -9.36
N SER A 105 12.64 -10.68 -9.67
CA SER A 105 12.79 -11.40 -10.93
C SER A 105 11.89 -12.64 -11.10
N HIS A 106 11.07 -13.00 -10.12
CA HIS A 106 10.28 -14.23 -10.18
C HIS A 106 9.21 -14.18 -11.28
N ILE A 107 9.12 -15.24 -12.10
CA ILE A 107 8.20 -15.29 -13.26
C ILE A 107 6.72 -15.24 -12.85
N ASP A 108 6.38 -15.87 -11.74
CA ASP A 108 5.01 -15.88 -11.19
C ASP A 108 4.68 -14.67 -10.32
N ARG A 109 5.63 -13.72 -10.15
CA ARG A 109 5.38 -12.51 -9.37
C ARG A 109 4.28 -11.68 -10.04
N MET A 110 3.32 -11.24 -9.23
CA MET A 110 2.31 -10.28 -9.69
C MET A 110 2.97 -8.97 -10.13
N PRO A 111 2.48 -8.33 -11.21
CA PRO A 111 2.97 -7.02 -11.62
C PRO A 111 2.70 -6.00 -10.50
N LEU A 112 3.59 -5.03 -10.38
CA LEU A 112 3.45 -3.98 -9.37
C LEU A 112 2.14 -3.19 -9.58
N GLY A 113 1.79 -2.92 -10.84
CA GLY A 113 0.63 -2.13 -11.20
C GLY A 113 0.90 -0.63 -11.22
N ASP A 114 -0.19 0.14 -11.24
CA ASP A 114 -0.16 1.60 -11.21
C ASP A 114 -0.29 2.12 -9.77
N LEU A 115 0.85 2.42 -9.15
CA LEU A 115 0.90 2.97 -7.79
C LEU A 115 0.32 4.39 -7.71
N ALA A 116 0.56 5.23 -8.72
CA ALA A 116 0.13 6.63 -8.71
C ALA A 116 -1.40 6.73 -8.74
N SER A 117 -2.04 6.04 -9.69
CA SER A 117 -3.52 6.01 -9.78
C SER A 117 -4.15 5.35 -8.57
N THR A 118 -3.53 4.30 -8.03
CA THR A 118 -4.02 3.60 -6.84
C THR A 118 -4.00 4.50 -5.61
N PHE A 119 -2.88 5.19 -5.37
CA PHE A 119 -2.76 6.09 -4.23
C PHE A 119 -3.64 7.33 -4.39
N LEU A 120 -3.76 7.87 -5.61
CA LEU A 120 -4.70 8.95 -5.92
C LEU A 120 -6.15 8.57 -5.59
N ALA A 121 -6.57 7.34 -5.88
CA ALA A 121 -7.90 6.86 -5.54
C ALA A 121 -8.14 6.87 -4.01
N LEU A 122 -7.14 6.52 -3.21
CA LEU A 122 -7.21 6.57 -1.74
C LEU A 122 -7.34 8.01 -1.22
N LEU A 123 -6.50 8.93 -1.73
CA LEU A 123 -6.52 10.34 -1.36
C LEU A 123 -7.91 10.96 -1.57
N ILE A 124 -8.51 10.70 -2.73
CA ILE A 124 -9.82 11.27 -3.10
C ILE A 124 -10.96 10.61 -2.33
N SER A 125 -10.91 9.29 -2.16
CA SER A 125 -11.98 8.53 -1.51
C SER A 125 -12.04 8.78 0.00
N TYR A 126 -10.89 9.09 0.60
CA TYR A 126 -10.73 9.24 2.04
C TYR A 126 -9.99 10.53 2.42
N PRO A 127 -10.54 11.72 2.10
CA PRO A 127 -9.84 13.00 2.25
C PRO A 127 -9.57 13.38 3.72
N LYS A 128 -10.24 12.72 4.67
CA LYS A 128 -10.05 12.95 6.12
C LYS A 128 -8.89 12.14 6.72
N ILE A 129 -8.39 11.14 6.00
CA ILE A 129 -7.27 10.31 6.44
C ILE A 129 -5.99 11.01 6.06
N HIS A 130 -5.03 11.08 6.97
CA HIS A 130 -3.66 11.48 6.68
C HIS A 130 -2.94 10.33 5.99
N TRP A 131 -2.54 10.56 4.74
CA TRP A 131 -1.83 9.60 3.91
C TRP A 131 -0.36 9.95 3.78
N LEU A 132 0.47 8.96 4.03
CA LEU A 132 1.89 8.98 3.65
C LEU A 132 2.15 7.90 2.61
N PHE A 133 2.88 8.25 1.55
CA PHE A 133 3.28 7.31 0.52
C PHE A 133 4.76 7.45 0.20
N THR A 134 5.46 6.32 0.16
CA THR A 134 6.86 6.26 -0.24
C THR A 134 7.05 5.19 -1.30
N TYR A 135 7.67 5.55 -2.41
CA TYR A 135 8.14 4.62 -3.43
C TYR A 135 9.66 4.77 -3.61
N ARG A 136 10.38 3.68 -3.35
CA ARG A 136 11.84 3.62 -3.44
C ARG A 136 12.26 2.59 -4.47
N THR A 137 13.32 2.89 -5.21
CA THR A 137 14.04 1.89 -6.02
C THR A 137 15.50 1.83 -5.58
N THR A 138 16.08 0.64 -5.53
CA THR A 138 17.52 0.42 -5.40
C THR A 138 18.00 -0.32 -6.64
N GLN A 139 18.93 0.29 -7.37
CA GLN A 139 19.53 -0.26 -8.58
C GLN A 139 20.58 -1.32 -8.25
N ALA A 140 20.93 -2.16 -9.23
CA ALA A 140 21.95 -3.21 -9.04
C ALA A 140 23.34 -2.65 -8.65
N ASN A 141 23.63 -1.39 -8.97
CA ASN A 141 24.86 -0.70 -8.56
C ASN A 141 24.80 -0.12 -7.13
N GLY A 142 23.69 -0.31 -6.40
CA GLY A 142 23.45 0.19 -5.05
C GLY A 142 22.92 1.63 -4.99
N GLN A 143 22.77 2.32 -6.12
CA GLN A 143 22.15 3.65 -6.15
C GLN A 143 20.67 3.52 -5.78
N SER A 144 20.20 4.38 -4.88
CA SER A 144 18.79 4.42 -4.50
C SER A 144 18.19 5.80 -4.78
N ASP A 145 16.96 5.77 -5.27
CA ASP A 145 16.12 6.93 -5.54
C ASP A 145 14.79 6.73 -4.81
N GLU A 146 14.20 7.81 -4.30
CA GLU A 146 12.97 7.79 -3.52
C GLU A 146 12.03 8.93 -3.92
N PHE A 147 10.75 8.60 -4.03
CA PHE A 147 9.65 9.55 -4.05
C PHE A 147 8.85 9.38 -2.77
N ALA A 148 8.65 10.47 -2.03
CA ALA A 148 7.83 10.51 -0.82
C ALA A 148 6.75 11.58 -0.98
N PHE A 149 5.57 11.27 -0.47
CA PHE A 149 4.41 12.14 -0.49
C PHE A 149 3.74 12.11 0.88
N ASP A 150 3.49 13.29 1.43
CA ASP A 150 2.76 13.53 2.67
C ASP A 150 1.65 14.55 2.37
N ASP A 151 0.40 14.17 2.63
CA ASP A 151 -0.74 14.99 2.25
C ASP A 151 -1.03 16.18 3.20
N VAL A 152 -0.26 16.35 4.27
CA VAL A 152 -0.43 17.44 5.25
C VAL A 152 -0.28 18.81 4.58
N GLU A 153 0.79 19.02 3.82
CA GLU A 153 1.05 20.30 3.16
C GLU A 153 -0.02 20.59 2.09
N LEU A 154 -0.33 19.58 1.26
CA LEU A 154 -1.37 19.68 0.25
C LEU A 154 -2.72 20.10 0.86
N LYS A 155 -3.16 19.44 1.94
CA LYS A 155 -4.43 19.76 2.59
C LYS A 155 -4.43 21.14 3.24
N ALA A 156 -3.29 21.55 3.81
CA ALA A 156 -3.15 22.88 4.40
C ALA A 156 -3.31 23.99 3.34
N GLU A 157 -2.77 23.78 2.13
CA GLU A 157 -2.92 24.70 1.01
C GLU A 157 -4.33 24.70 0.41
N LEU A 158 -4.97 23.53 0.31
CA LEU A 158 -6.32 23.40 -0.23
C LEU A 158 -7.40 24.02 0.67
N GLY A 159 -7.21 23.98 1.99
CA GLY A 159 -8.21 24.45 2.95
C GLY A 159 -9.53 23.71 2.79
N ASP A 160 -10.59 24.43 2.43
CA ASP A 160 -11.94 23.87 2.22
C ASP A 160 -12.20 23.39 0.78
N LEU A 161 -11.24 23.57 -0.14
CA LEU A 161 -11.40 23.14 -1.52
C LEU A 161 -11.38 21.61 -1.64
N PRO A 162 -12.37 21.00 -2.33
CA PRO A 162 -12.38 19.56 -2.55
C PRO A 162 -11.20 19.09 -3.40
N MET A 163 -10.55 17.98 -3.01
CA MET A 163 -9.54 17.30 -3.86
C MET A 163 -10.10 16.82 -5.20
N THR A 164 -11.42 16.74 -5.34
CA THR A 164 -12.11 16.34 -6.58
C THR A 164 -12.25 17.46 -7.60
N GLU A 165 -11.92 18.70 -7.25
CA GLU A 165 -11.95 19.82 -8.21
C GLU A 165 -10.99 19.52 -9.38
N PRO A 166 -11.40 19.70 -10.65
CA PRO A 166 -10.63 19.21 -11.79
C PRO A 166 -9.17 19.69 -11.87
N GLU A 167 -8.91 20.96 -11.53
CA GLU A 167 -7.57 21.54 -11.54
C GLU A 167 -6.67 20.93 -10.45
N ILE A 168 -7.22 20.78 -9.24
CA ILE A 168 -6.52 20.18 -8.09
C ILE A 168 -6.25 18.70 -8.37
N LEU A 169 -7.27 17.98 -8.84
CA LEU A 169 -7.16 16.57 -9.21
C LEU A 169 -6.10 16.35 -10.29
N GLY A 170 -6.08 17.22 -11.32
CA GLY A 170 -5.09 17.18 -12.38
C GLY A 170 -3.67 17.43 -11.86
N PHE A 171 -3.50 18.41 -10.97
CA PHE A 171 -2.22 18.72 -10.34
C PHE A 171 -1.69 17.56 -9.48
N VAL A 172 -2.51 17.03 -8.56
CA VAL A 172 -2.10 15.93 -7.67
C VAL A 172 -1.81 14.66 -8.47
N ARG A 173 -2.62 14.36 -9.49
CA ARG A 173 -2.35 13.26 -10.43
C ARG A 173 -0.99 13.42 -11.09
N GLY A 174 -0.71 14.58 -11.69
CA GLY A 174 0.56 14.86 -12.36
C GLY A 174 1.74 14.70 -11.42
N MET A 175 1.64 15.25 -10.21
CA MET A 175 2.68 15.12 -9.18
C MET A 175 3.00 13.65 -8.84
N LEU A 176 1.97 12.81 -8.64
CA LEU A 176 2.15 11.40 -8.32
C LEU A 176 2.70 10.60 -9.52
N GLU A 177 2.18 10.85 -10.72
CA GLU A 177 2.62 10.18 -11.96
C GLU A 177 4.07 10.53 -12.30
N GLU A 178 4.45 11.82 -12.20
CA GLU A 178 5.82 12.29 -12.40
C GLU A 178 6.75 11.77 -11.30
N GLY A 179 6.34 11.84 -10.04
CA GLY A 179 7.11 11.36 -8.90
C GLY A 179 7.42 9.87 -9.00
N VAL A 180 6.41 9.02 -9.19
CA VAL A 180 6.60 7.57 -9.37
C VAL A 180 7.35 7.26 -10.66
N GLY A 181 7.02 7.95 -11.76
CA GLY A 181 7.62 7.73 -13.08
C GLY A 181 9.12 8.07 -13.13
N ALA A 182 9.54 9.15 -12.48
CA ALA A 182 10.94 9.58 -12.42
C ALA A 182 11.83 8.53 -11.76
N ILE A 183 11.33 7.85 -10.74
CA ILE A 183 12.03 6.80 -10.00
C ILE A 183 12.04 5.50 -10.83
N LYS A 184 10.88 5.10 -11.37
CA LYS A 184 10.73 3.87 -12.16
C LYS A 184 11.56 3.87 -13.44
N SER A 185 11.72 5.02 -14.11
CA SER A 185 12.51 5.15 -15.34
C SER A 185 14.00 4.85 -15.20
N LYS A 186 14.51 4.81 -13.95
CA LYS A 186 15.92 4.52 -13.65
C LYS A 186 16.19 3.03 -13.38
N THR A 187 15.13 2.23 -13.32
CA THR A 187 15.10 0.78 -13.01
C THR A 187 14.97 -0.05 -14.28
#